data_AF-A0A7W1QT13-F1
#
_entry.id   AF-A0A7W1QT13-F1
#
_cell.length_a   1.000
_cell.length_b   1.000
_cell.length_c   1.000
_cell.angle_alpha   90.00
_cell.angle_beta   90.00
_cell.angle_gamma   90.00
#
_symmetry.space_group_name_H-M   'P 1'
#
loop_
_entity.id
_entity.type
_entity.pdbx_description
1 polymer ?
#
loop_
_entity_poly.entity_id
_entity_poly.type
_entity_poly.pdbx_seq_one_letter_code
_entity_poly.pdbx_strand_id
1 'polypeptide(L)'
;MSMNEPNAESDTSAQQHLRSVIKELETKLDEIAGLIAHVRHEINNPLTGVIGQAQLLLREELSPTARRRVETIEQLAGYIRDTVARLREVQRPQLQSDTNNNEKETYSPPRH
;
A
#
# COMPACT_ATOMS: atom_id res chain seq x y z
N MET A 1 48.29 32.54 -17.36
CA MET A 1 48.61 32.14 -15.97
C MET A 1 47.30 31.67 -15.35
N SER A 2 47.31 30.42 -14.87
CA SER A 2 46.31 29.64 -14.15
C SER A 2 44.90 29.45 -14.72
N MET A 3 44.61 28.16 -14.91
CA MET A 3 43.35 27.53 -15.22
C MET A 3 42.27 27.81 -14.17
N ASN A 4 41.05 27.73 -14.68
CA ASN A 4 39.76 27.67 -14.01
C ASN A 4 39.62 26.36 -13.19
N GLU A 5 38.62 26.35 -12.30
CA GLU A 5 37.95 25.21 -11.62
C GLU A 5 38.19 25.03 -10.12
N PRO A 6 37.26 25.56 -9.29
CA PRO A 6 36.94 24.97 -8.01
C PRO A 6 35.41 24.82 -7.80
N ASN A 7 34.66 24.24 -8.75
CA ASN A 7 33.19 24.15 -8.62
C ASN A 7 32.56 22.75 -8.82
N ALA A 8 33.29 21.76 -9.37
CA ALA A 8 32.74 20.43 -9.66
C ALA A 8 32.62 19.52 -8.42
N GLU A 9 33.54 19.63 -7.47
CA GLU A 9 33.54 18.78 -6.25
C GLU A 9 32.47 19.20 -5.24
N SER A 10 32.25 20.52 -5.08
CA SER A 10 31.19 21.10 -4.24
C SER A 10 29.80 20.67 -4.71
N ASP A 11 29.55 20.75 -6.01
CA ASP A 11 28.25 20.40 -6.60
C ASP A 11 27.98 18.88 -6.50
N THR A 12 29.02 18.06 -6.68
CA THR A 12 28.92 16.60 -6.50
C THR A 12 28.62 16.22 -5.05
N SER A 13 29.27 16.85 -4.07
CA SER A 13 29.01 16.59 -2.64
C SER A 13 27.59 17.00 -2.24
N ALA A 14 27.09 18.13 -2.74
CA ALA A 14 25.72 18.57 -2.48
C ALA A 14 24.69 17.62 -3.10
N GLN A 15 24.93 17.16 -4.34
CA GLN A 15 24.09 16.16 -5.02
C GLN A 15 24.10 14.80 -4.30
N GLN A 16 25.26 14.35 -3.81
CA GLN A 16 25.38 13.12 -3.02
C GLN A 16 24.62 13.23 -1.70
N HIS A 17 24.74 14.36 -1.00
CA HIS A 17 23.99 14.60 0.23
C HIS A 17 22.48 14.59 -0.02
N LEU A 18 22.00 15.29 -1.04
CA LEU A 18 20.58 15.28 -1.41
C LEU A 18 20.06 13.87 -1.73
N ARG A 19 20.82 13.09 -2.50
CA ARG A 19 20.48 11.68 -2.79
C ARG A 19 20.42 10.84 -1.52
N SER A 20 21.34 11.05 -0.57
CA SER A 20 21.32 10.33 0.70
C SER A 20 20.08 10.66 1.53
N VAL A 21 19.68 11.94 1.58
CA VAL A 21 18.47 12.39 2.28
C VAL A 21 17.22 11.82 1.62
N ILE A 22 17.13 11.84 0.28
CA ILE A 22 16.00 11.24 -0.44
C ILE A 22 15.89 9.75 -0.10
N LYS A 23 17.00 9.01 -0.16
CA LYS A 23 17.02 7.58 0.15
C LYS A 23 16.59 7.28 1.59
N GLU A 24 17.02 8.11 2.55
CA GLU A 24 16.58 7.99 3.94
C GLU A 24 15.07 8.22 4.08
N LEU A 25 14.52 9.23 3.41
CA LEU A 25 13.09 9.50 3.40
C LEU A 25 12.29 8.37 2.75
N GLU A 26 12.78 7.80 1.64
CA GLU A 26 12.16 6.63 1.02
C GLU A 26 12.12 5.43 1.97
N THR A 27 13.22 5.18 2.69
CA THR A 27 13.29 4.09 3.66
C THR A 27 12.27 4.28 4.78
N LYS A 28 12.16 5.50 5.32
CA LYS A 28 11.15 5.83 6.35
C LYS A 28 9.72 5.67 5.83
N LEU A 29 9.44 6.04 4.58
CA LEU A 29 8.12 5.86 3.98
C LEU A 29 7.78 4.38 3.81
N ASP A 30 8.75 3.54 3.41
CA ASP A 30 8.56 2.10 3.28
C ASP A 30 8.31 1.43 4.64
N GLU A 31 9.04 1.86 5.69
CA GLU A 31 8.80 1.41 7.07
C GLU A 31 7.38 1.77 7.55
N ILE A 32 6.93 3.01 7.31
CA ILE A 32 5.57 3.46 7.64
C ILE A 32 4.52 2.66 6.86
N ALA A 33 4.75 2.43 5.56
CA ALA A 33 3.83 1.64 4.73
C ALA A 33 3.72 0.18 5.23
N GLY A 34 4.85 -0.40 5.65
CA GLY A 34 4.89 -1.72 6.28
C GLY A 34 4.10 -1.77 7.58
N LEU A 35 4.26 -0.76 8.45
CA LEU A 35 3.51 -0.65 9.70
C LEU A 35 2.00 -0.53 9.45
N ILE A 36 1.58 0.31 8.50
CA ILE A 36 0.17 0.47 8.11
C ILE A 36 -0.40 -0.86 7.62
N ALA A 37 0.34 -1.59 6.78
CA ALA A 37 -0.07 -2.89 6.29
C ALA A 37 -0.26 -3.88 7.45
N HIS A 38 0.69 -3.94 8.38
CA HIS A 38 0.62 -4.82 9.55
C HIS A 38 -0.59 -4.50 10.43
N VAL A 39 -0.79 -3.23 10.79
CA VAL A 39 -1.94 -2.77 11.60
C VAL A 39 -3.27 -3.14 10.93
N ARG A 40 -3.38 -2.96 9.61
CA ARG A 40 -4.57 -3.36 8.85
C ARG A 40 -4.86 -4.85 8.98
N HIS A 41 -3.82 -5.70 8.87
CA HIS A 41 -3.97 -7.14 9.02
C HIS A 41 -4.42 -7.52 10.43
N GLU A 42 -3.77 -6.97 11.46
CA GLU A 42 -4.10 -7.23 12.86
C GLU A 42 -5.52 -6.77 13.26
N ILE A 43 -6.04 -5.71 12.65
CA ILE A 43 -7.43 -5.25 12.88
C ILE A 43 -8.45 -6.09 12.10
N ASN A 44 -8.16 -6.40 10.83
CA ASN A 44 -9.10 -7.14 9.98
C ASN A 44 -9.30 -8.59 10.46
N ASN A 45 -8.29 -9.20 11.09
CA ASN A 45 -8.37 -10.55 11.62
C ASN A 45 -9.51 -10.73 12.65
N PRO A 46 -9.53 -10.01 13.78
CA PRO A 46 -10.62 -10.09 14.75
C PRO A 46 -11.95 -9.56 14.19
N LEU A 47 -11.96 -8.53 13.33
CA LEU A 47 -13.20 -8.03 12.71
C LEU A 47 -13.89 -9.09 11.86
N THR A 48 -13.13 -9.88 11.11
CA THR A 48 -13.67 -11.00 10.32
C THR A 48 -14.36 -12.01 11.25
N GLY A 49 -13.76 -12.30 12.41
CA GLY A 49 -14.36 -13.14 13.44
C GLY A 49 -15.65 -12.55 14.01
N VAL A 50 -15.65 -11.26 14.37
CA VAL A 50 -16.83 -10.57 14.92
C VAL A 50 -17.99 -10.56 13.91
N ILE A 51 -17.72 -10.22 12.66
CA ILE A 51 -18.72 -10.24 11.58
C ILE A 51 -19.27 -11.67 11.39
N GLY A 52 -18.39 -12.66 11.33
CA GLY A 52 -18.81 -14.07 11.21
C GLY A 52 -19.70 -14.52 12.37
N GLN A 53 -19.34 -14.19 13.60
CA GLN A 53 -20.15 -14.52 14.78
C GLN A 53 -21.52 -13.81 14.77
N ALA A 54 -21.55 -12.52 14.41
CA ALA A 54 -22.80 -11.79 14.27
C ALA A 54 -23.70 -12.43 13.18
N GLN A 55 -23.12 -12.82 12.05
CA GLN A 55 -23.85 -13.50 10.97
C GLN A 55 -24.37 -14.89 11.37
N LEU A 56 -23.61 -15.64 12.18
CA LEU A 56 -24.07 -16.92 12.73
C LEU A 56 -25.24 -16.70 13.69
N LEU A 57 -25.14 -15.75 14.62
CA LEU A 57 -26.23 -15.41 15.55
C LEU A 57 -27.51 -14.98 14.83
N LEU A 58 -27.41 -14.22 13.73
CA LEU A 58 -28.57 -13.80 12.94
C LEU A 58 -29.35 -14.95 12.29
N ARG A 59 -28.74 -16.14 12.20
CA ARG A 59 -29.40 -17.37 11.71
C ARG A 59 -30.18 -18.10 12.81
N GLU A 60 -29.98 -17.74 14.08
CA GLU A 60 -30.69 -18.33 15.22
C GLU A 60 -32.04 -17.62 15.47
N GLU A 61 -32.89 -18.27 16.27
CA GLU A 61 -34.09 -17.64 16.80
C GLU A 61 -33.72 -16.64 17.90
N LEU A 62 -33.83 -15.37 17.57
CA LEU A 62 -33.54 -14.25 18.46
C LEU A 62 -34.81 -13.47 18.75
N SER A 63 -34.93 -12.94 19.96
CA SER A 63 -35.94 -11.91 20.24
C SER A 63 -35.73 -10.69 19.32
N PRO A 64 -36.79 -9.92 19.01
CA PRO A 64 -36.66 -8.75 18.13
C PRO A 64 -35.58 -7.76 18.60
N THR A 65 -35.46 -7.56 19.92
CA THR A 65 -34.44 -6.70 20.52
C THR A 65 -33.03 -7.26 20.34
N ALA A 66 -32.84 -8.57 20.54
CA ALA A 66 -31.54 -9.21 20.36
C ALA A 66 -31.10 -9.16 18.89
N ARG A 67 -32.01 -9.50 17.96
CA ARG A 67 -31.75 -9.42 16.51
C ARG A 67 -31.28 -8.02 16.10
N ARG A 68 -31.99 -6.97 16.53
CA ARG A 68 -31.62 -5.58 16.21
C ARG A 68 -30.23 -5.20 16.74
N ARG A 69 -29.86 -5.68 17.93
CA ARG A 69 -28.51 -5.45 18.48
C ARG A 69 -27.43 -6.16 17.67
N VAL A 70 -27.67 -7.40 17.24
CA VAL A 70 -26.72 -8.16 16.41
C VAL A 70 -26.56 -7.52 15.03
N GLU A 71 -27.64 -7.05 14.42
CA GLU A 71 -27.59 -6.28 13.17
C GLU A 71 -26.75 -5.01 13.33
N THR A 72 -26.92 -4.26 14.43
CA THR A 72 -26.07 -3.09 14.72
C THR A 72 -24.60 -3.48 14.88
N ILE A 73 -24.28 -4.59 15.55
CA ILE A 73 -22.90 -5.07 15.70
C ILE A 73 -22.30 -5.40 14.32
N GLU A 74 -23.04 -6.13 13.48
CA GLU A 74 -22.59 -6.52 12.14
C GLU A 74 -22.32 -5.30 11.25
N GLN A 75 -23.23 -4.33 11.25
CA GLN A 75 -23.09 -3.07 10.52
C GLN A 75 -21.87 -2.25 10.99
N LEU A 76 -21.70 -2.08 12.30
CA LEU A 76 -20.58 -1.33 12.85
C LEU A 76 -19.23 -2.03 12.56
N ALA A 77 -19.17 -3.34 12.69
CA ALA A 77 -17.97 -4.11 12.37
C ALA A 77 -17.62 -4.01 10.87
N GLY A 78 -18.62 -4.05 9.99
CA GLY A 78 -18.46 -3.81 8.56
C GLY A 78 -17.92 -2.41 8.26
N TYR A 79 -18.46 -1.38 8.92
CA TYR A 79 -17.99 0.00 8.77
C TYR A 79 -16.52 0.18 9.19
N ILE A 80 -16.10 -0.46 10.29
CA ILE A 80 -14.70 -0.42 10.74
C ILE A 80 -13.80 -1.10 9.71
N ARG A 81 -14.18 -2.29 9.22
CA ARG A 81 -13.43 -3.01 8.19
C ARG A 81 -13.24 -2.16 6.94
N ASP A 82 -14.29 -1.51 6.47
CA ASP A 82 -14.25 -0.69 5.26
C ASP A 82 -13.40 0.58 5.48
N THR A 83 -13.41 1.13 6.70
CA THR A 83 -12.54 2.26 7.08
C THR A 83 -11.07 1.87 7.13
N VAL A 84 -10.75 0.71 7.68
CA VAL A 84 -9.40 0.16 7.75
C VAL A 84 -8.91 -0.25 6.36
N ALA A 85 -9.79 -0.70 5.46
CA ALA A 85 -9.45 -1.02 4.08
C ALA A 85 -8.95 0.21 3.28
N ARG A 86 -9.49 1.42 3.57
CA ARG A 86 -9.03 2.68 2.93
C ARG A 86 -7.58 3.02 3.27
N LEU A 87 -7.01 2.49 4.35
CA LEU A 87 -5.57 2.64 4.65
C LEU A 87 -4.68 2.03 3.56
N ARG A 88 -5.22 1.16 2.69
CA ARG A 88 -4.48 0.62 1.53
C ARG A 88 -4.13 1.70 0.50
N GLU A 89 -4.92 2.78 0.42
CA GLU A 89 -4.70 3.89 -0.52
C GLU A 89 -3.51 4.78 -0.14
N VAL A 90 -3.05 4.69 1.11
CA VAL A 90 -1.86 5.41 1.62
C VAL A 90 -0.57 4.71 1.20
N GLN A 91 -0.65 3.51 0.61
CA GLN A 91 0.53 2.84 0.06
C GLN A 91 0.98 3.55 -1.21
N ARG A 92 2.30 3.79 -1.28
CA ARG A 92 3.02 4.40 -2.41
C ARG A 92 2.43 3.88 -3.73
N PRO A 93 2.10 4.74 -4.72
CA PRO A 93 1.80 4.27 -6.05
C PRO A 93 2.95 3.35 -6.45
N GLN A 94 2.64 2.08 -6.74
CA GLN A 94 3.63 1.24 -7.40
C GLN A 94 3.87 1.93 -8.74
N LEU A 95 4.98 2.65 -8.86
CA LEU A 95 5.58 2.96 -10.15
C LEU A 95 5.82 1.59 -10.77
N GLN A 96 4.82 1.12 -11.53
CA GLN A 96 4.99 0.05 -12.47
C GLN A 96 6.09 0.58 -13.39
N SER A 97 7.30 0.11 -13.16
CA SER A 97 8.35 0.19 -14.14
C SER A 97 7.87 -0.70 -15.28
N ASP A 98 7.06 -0.12 -16.16
CA ASP A 98 6.94 -0.54 -17.55
C ASP A 98 8.31 -0.33 -18.17
N THR A 99 9.25 -1.20 -17.80
CA THR A 99 10.41 -1.49 -18.62
C THR A 99 9.84 -2.18 -19.84
N ASN A 100 9.46 -1.35 -20.82
CA ASN A 100 9.12 -1.72 -22.17
C ASN A 100 10.08 -2.83 -22.64
N ASN A 101 9.53 -4.04 -22.76
CA ASN A 101 10.08 -5.10 -23.58
C ASN A 101 10.05 -4.62 -25.02
N ASN A 102 11.09 -3.90 -25.43
CA ASN A 102 11.28 -3.50 -26.80
C ASN A 102 12.64 -4.02 -27.26
N GLU A 103 12.70 -5.32 -27.57
CA GLU A 103 13.77 -5.85 -28.41
C GLU A 103 13.36 -7.21 -29.02
N LYS A 104 13.39 -7.22 -30.37
CA LYS A 104 13.36 -8.37 -31.31
C LYS A 104 12.02 -8.69 -31.96
N GLU A 105 11.50 -7.72 -32.72
CA GLU A 105 11.07 -8.02 -34.09
C GLU A 105 12.23 -8.67 -34.86
N THR A 106 12.10 -9.95 -35.20
CA THR A 106 12.89 -10.53 -36.30
C THR A 106 11.92 -10.89 -37.41
N TYR A 107 11.91 -10.02 -38.41
CA TYR A 107 11.24 -10.15 -39.69
C TYR A 107 11.49 -11.52 -40.34
N SER A 108 10.42 -12.23 -40.72
CA SER A 108 10.48 -13.36 -41.66
C SER A 108 9.85 -12.92 -42.99
N PRO A 109 10.57 -12.98 -44.12
CA PRO A 109 9.98 -12.66 -45.41
C PRO A 109 9.10 -13.80 -45.94
N PRO A 110 8.07 -13.50 -46.75
CA PRO A 110 7.19 -14.52 -47.32
C PRO A 110 7.93 -15.31 -48.41
N ARG A 111 7.76 -16.63 -48.42
CA ARG A 111 8.11 -17.45 -49.59
C ARG A 111 6.86 -17.68 -50.43
N HIS A 112 6.99 -17.35 -51.71
CA HIS A 112 6.05 -17.68 -52.79
C HIS A 112 5.82 -19.18 -52.92
#